data_AF-A0A2U9IHP6-F1
#
_entry.id   AF-A0A2U9IHP6-F1
#
_cell.length_a   1.000
_cell.length_b   1.000
_cell.length_c   1.000
_cell.angle_alpha   90.00
_cell.angle_beta   90.00
_cell.angle_gamma   90.00
#
_symmetry.space_group_name_H-M   'P 1'
#
loop_
_entity.id
_entity.type
_entity.pdbx_description
1 polymer ?
#
loop_
_entity_poly.entity_id
_entity_poly.type
_entity_poly.pdbx_seq_one_letter_code
_entity_poly.pdbx_strand_id
1 'polypeptide(L)'
;MEDLENEIVDAETGVSLFRLGLARKENKHGKLIIYYRPPSPFTPVILVIKMGLDIKFKYPEAIVILEDYYISNEINEILNGIKIE
;
A
#
# COMPACT_ATOMS: atom_id res chain seq x y z
N MET A 1 -13.13 8.28 -18.09
CA MET A 1 -13.40 6.88 -17.71
C MET A 1 -12.06 6.14 -17.64
N GLU A 2 -11.07 6.75 -16.99
CA GLU A 2 -9.65 6.61 -17.40
C GLU A 2 -8.67 6.34 -16.23
N ASP A 3 -9.15 6.24 -14.99
CA ASP A 3 -8.26 6.05 -13.82
C ASP A 3 -8.24 4.62 -13.26
N LEU A 4 -9.16 3.74 -13.67
CA LEU A 4 -9.28 2.38 -13.11
C LEU A 4 -8.12 1.45 -13.51
N GLU A 5 -7.52 1.65 -14.69
CA GLU A 5 -6.43 0.79 -15.19
C GLU A 5 -5.09 1.04 -14.48
N ASN A 6 -4.99 2.09 -13.66
CA ASN A 6 -3.76 2.45 -12.94
C ASN A 6 -3.87 2.29 -11.42
N GLU A 7 -4.93 1.67 -10.92
CA GLU A 7 -5.07 1.39 -9.50
C GLU A 7 -4.46 0.03 -9.16
N ILE A 8 -3.92 -0.06 -7.95
CA ILE A 8 -3.43 -1.33 -7.42
C ILE A 8 -4.65 -2.14 -7.03
N VAL A 9 -4.75 -3.33 -7.62
CA VAL A 9 -5.87 -4.23 -7.43
C VAL A 9 -5.51 -5.28 -6.40
N ASP A 10 -6.48 -5.59 -5.55
CA ASP A 10 -6.40 -6.79 -4.73
C ASP A 10 -6.42 -8.02 -5.66
N ALA A 11 -5.50 -8.95 -5.43
CA ALA A 11 -5.28 -10.07 -6.33
C ALA A 11 -6.42 -11.09 -6.31
N GLU A 12 -7.17 -11.17 -5.20
CA GLU A 12 -8.28 -12.12 -5.05
C GLU A 12 -9.55 -11.60 -5.70
N THR A 13 -9.83 -10.30 -5.54
CA THR A 13 -11.08 -9.68 -5.97
C THR A 13 -10.98 -8.95 -7.32
N GLY A 14 -9.76 -8.60 -7.77
CA GLY A 14 -9.55 -7.75 -8.94
C GLY A 14 -10.05 -6.30 -8.77
N VAL A 15 -10.43 -5.92 -7.55
CA VAL A 15 -10.94 -4.58 -7.23
C VAL A 15 -9.80 -3.74 -6.66
N SER A 16 -9.78 -2.47 -7.04
CA SER A 16 -8.84 -1.50 -6.49
C SER A 16 -8.86 -1.44 -4.96
N LEU A 17 -7.68 -1.40 -4.35
CA LEU A 17 -7.52 -1.22 -2.91
C LEU A 17 -8.22 0.05 -2.40
N PHE A 18 -8.20 1.12 -3.18
CA PHE A 18 -8.84 2.39 -2.82
C PHE A 18 -10.36 2.26 -2.79
N ARG A 19 -10.93 1.51 -3.75
CA ARG A 19 -12.37 1.24 -3.80
C ARG A 19 -12.83 0.30 -2.67
N LEU A 20 -11.97 -0.62 -2.25
CA LEU A 20 -12.22 -1.50 -1.12
C LEU A 20 -12.03 -0.82 0.24
N GLY A 21 -11.54 0.44 0.27
CA GLY A 21 -11.19 1.13 1.51
C GLY A 21 -9.97 0.53 2.22
N LEU A 22 -9.19 -0.29 1.52
CA LEU A 22 -7.96 -0.91 2.01
C LEU A 22 -6.74 0.01 1.83
N ALA A 23 -6.88 1.08 1.04
CA ALA A 23 -5.87 2.11 0.91
C ALA A 23 -6.50 3.50 0.83
N ARG A 24 -5.76 4.51 1.27
CA ARG A 24 -6.11 5.93 1.09
C ARG A 24 -4.88 6.76 0.75
N LYS A 25 -5.11 7.88 0.06
CA LYS A 25 -4.08 8.86 -0.30
C LYS A 25 -4.27 10.12 0.52
N GLU A 26 -3.20 10.64 1.09
CA GLU A 26 -3.15 11.96 1.74
C GLU A 26 -1.96 12.75 1.21
N ASN A 27 -2.15 14.03 0.94
CA ASN A 27 -1.04 14.94 0.62
C ASN A 27 -0.67 15.74 1.87
N LYS A 28 0.53 15.53 2.41
CA LYS A 28 1.04 16.29 3.57
C LYS A 28 2.35 16.98 3.19
N HIS A 29 2.36 18.31 3.32
CA HIS A 29 3.53 19.15 3.03
C HIS A 29 4.17 18.86 1.65
N GLY A 30 3.34 18.70 0.62
CA GLY A 30 3.79 18.41 -0.74
C GLY A 30 4.26 16.97 -0.98
N LYS A 31 4.15 16.07 -0.01
CA LYS A 31 4.43 14.64 -0.17
C LYS A 31 3.14 13.84 -0.22
N LEU A 32 3.06 12.93 -1.20
CA LEU A 32 2.01 11.92 -1.27
C LEU A 32 2.30 10.84 -0.23
N ILE A 33 1.35 10.60 0.66
CA ILE A 33 1.35 9.51 1.63
C ILE A 33 0.24 8.55 1.25
N ILE A 34 0.60 7.27 1.10
CA ILE A 34 -0.35 6.20 0.85
C ILE A 34 -0.39 5.33 2.08
N TYR A 35 -1.53 5.34 2.76
CA TYR A 35 -1.78 4.46 3.87
C TYR A 35 -2.51 3.23 3.36
N TYR A 36 -2.09 2.04 3.77
CA TYR A 36 -2.80 0.80 3.45
C TYR A 36 -3.04 -0.04 4.71
N ARG A 37 -4.16 -0.76 4.69
CA ARG A 37 -4.57 -1.71 5.71
C ARG A 37 -4.90 -3.03 5.00
N PRO A 38 -4.35 -4.17 5.44
CA PRO A 38 -4.71 -5.46 4.88
C PRO A 38 -6.19 -5.78 5.16
N PRO A 39 -6.83 -6.61 4.32
CA PRO A 39 -8.25 -6.94 4.47
C PRO A 39 -8.57 -7.70 5.77
N SER A 40 -7.57 -8.32 6.40
CA SER A 40 -7.71 -9.05 7.66
C SER A 40 -6.44 -8.95 8.50
N PRO A 41 -6.52 -8.96 9.84
CA PRO A 41 -5.35 -9.12 10.70
C PRO A 41 -4.63 -10.47 10.50
N PHE A 42 -5.31 -11.45 9.86
CA PHE A 42 -4.75 -12.76 9.54
C PHE A 42 -4.16 -12.86 8.12
N THR A 43 -4.20 -11.77 7.33
CA THR A 43 -3.57 -11.76 6.00
C THR A 43 -2.09 -12.14 6.15
N PRO A 44 -1.59 -13.15 5.41
CA PRO A 44 -0.19 -13.58 5.54
C PRO A 44 0.80 -12.43 5.36
N VAL A 45 1.80 -12.36 6.25
CA VAL A 45 2.83 -11.30 6.25
C VAL A 45 3.47 -11.09 4.88
N ILE A 46 3.75 -12.17 4.16
CA ILE A 46 4.35 -12.09 2.82
C ILE A 46 3.45 -11.34 1.82
N LEU A 47 2.13 -11.51 1.91
CA LEU A 47 1.18 -10.80 1.06
C LEU A 47 1.06 -9.33 1.44
N VAL A 48 1.10 -9.04 2.75
CA VAL A 48 1.14 -7.67 3.28
C VAL A 48 2.37 -6.92 2.75
N ILE A 49 3.56 -7.52 2.86
CA ILE A 49 4.80 -6.96 2.33
C ILE A 49 4.73 -6.79 0.82
N LYS A 50 4.29 -7.82 0.08
CA LYS A 50 4.14 -7.76 -1.37
C LYS A 50 3.25 -6.59 -1.78
N MET A 51 2.12 -6.41 -1.12
CA MET A 51 1.21 -5.31 -1.43
C MET A 51 1.83 -3.95 -1.14
N GLY A 52 2.53 -3.80 -0.02
CA GLY A 52 3.29 -2.57 0.28
C GLY A 52 4.33 -2.24 -0.80
N LEU A 53 5.01 -3.27 -1.33
CA LEU A 53 5.95 -3.12 -2.44
C LEU A 53 5.25 -2.76 -3.74
N ASP A 54 4.16 -3.43 -4.10
CA ASP A 54 3.38 -3.11 -5.30
C ASP A 54 2.92 -1.64 -5.27
N ILE A 55 2.50 -1.15 -4.10
CA ILE A 55 2.20 0.27 -3.87
C ILE A 55 3.39 1.16 -4.13
N LYS A 56 4.55 0.79 -3.58
CA LYS A 56 5.76 1.59 -3.73
C LYS A 56 6.28 1.61 -5.18
N PHE A 57 6.23 0.49 -5.89
CA PHE A 57 6.60 0.45 -7.32
C PHE A 57 5.65 1.27 -8.19
N LYS A 58 4.34 1.26 -7.89
CA LYS A 58 3.36 2.07 -8.63
C LYS A 58 3.46 3.55 -8.32
N TYR A 59 3.86 3.90 -7.09
CA TYR A 59 4.03 5.27 -6.61
C TYR A 59 5.42 5.47 -5.99
N PRO A 60 6.49 5.55 -6.79
CA PRO A 60 7.89 5.57 -6.29
C PRO A 60 8.19 6.72 -5.33
N GLU A 61 7.57 7.88 -5.57
CA GLU A 61 7.74 9.10 -4.76
C GLU A 61 6.85 9.14 -3.51
N ALA A 62 5.95 8.17 -3.35
CA ALA A 62 5.03 8.15 -2.21
C ALA A 62 5.67 7.53 -0.96
N ILE A 63 5.33 8.09 0.19
CA ILE A 63 5.58 7.44 1.48
C ILE A 63 4.47 6.41 1.69
N VAL A 64 4.82 5.13 1.76
CA VAL A 64 3.86 4.04 2.00
C VAL A 64 3.86 3.70 3.48
N ILE A 65 2.68 3.68 4.09
CA ILE A 65 2.50 3.40 5.52
C ILE A 65 1.49 2.27 5.68
N LEU A 66 1.93 1.14 6.23
CA LEU A 66 1.05 0.08 6.71
C LEU A 66 0.46 0.49 8.07
N GLU A 67 -0.85 0.39 8.19
CA GLU A 67 -1.59 0.64 9.43
C GLU A 67 -2.34 -0.59 9.93
N ASP A 68 -2.61 -0.61 11.24
CA ASP A 68 -3.48 -1.59 11.91
C ASP A 68 -3.13 -3.06 11.64
N TYR A 69 -1.83 -3.35 11.53
CA TYR A 69 -1.29 -4.70 11.41
C TYR A 69 -0.27 -4.99 12.51
N TYR A 70 -0.24 -6.22 13.02
CA TYR A 70 0.43 -6.56 14.28
C TYR A 70 1.96 -6.40 14.28
N ILE A 71 2.58 -6.39 13.09
CA ILE A 71 4.02 -6.10 12.87
C ILE A 71 4.20 -4.96 11.86
N SER A 72 3.31 -3.97 11.92
CA SER A 72 3.31 -2.85 10.99
C SER A 72 4.58 -2.02 11.06
N ASN A 73 5.18 -1.85 12.24
CA ASN A 73 6.42 -1.10 12.42
C ASN A 73 7.58 -1.74 11.66
N GLU A 74 7.80 -3.03 11.85
CA GLU A 74 8.87 -3.79 11.20
C GLU A 74 8.70 -3.82 9.69
N ILE A 75 7.46 -4.00 9.21
CA ILE A 75 7.17 -3.95 7.77
C ILE A 75 7.41 -2.55 7.21
N ASN A 76 7.00 -1.49 7.92
CA ASN A 76 7.23 -0.12 7.50
C ASN A 76 8.73 0.20 7.43
N GLU A 77 9.55 -0.31 8.36
CA GLU A 77 11.02 -0.20 8.28
C GLU A 77 11.57 -0.85 7.01
N ILE A 78 11.13 -2.07 6.70
CA ILE A 78 11.51 -2.78 5.46
C ILE A 78 11.12 -1.95 4.24
N LEU A 79 9.86 -1.52 4.15
CA LEU A 79 9.34 -0.74 3.03
C LEU A 79 10.11 0.57 2.87
N ASN A 80 10.41 1.28 3.97
CA ASN A 80 11.14 2.55 3.94
C ASN A 80 12.62 2.39 3.55
N GLY A 81 13.25 1.25 3.88
CA GLY A 81 14.63 0.96 3.50
C GLY A 81 14.84 0.74 2.00
N ILE A 82 13.78 0.44 1.25
CA ILE A 82 13.87 0.16 -0.18
C ILE A 82 13.82 1.46 -0.97
N LYS A 83 14.82 1.70 -1.81
CA LYS A 83 14.83 2.76 -2.81
C LYS A 83 14.41 2.18 -4.17
N ILE A 84 13.45 2.82 -4.82
CA ILE A 84 13.06 2.50 -6.18
C ILE A 84 13.81 3.51 -7.08
N GLU A 85 14.65 3.00 -7.97
CA GLU A 85 15.40 3.78 -8.98
C GLU A 85 14.64 3.86 -10.30
#